data_AF-A0A3N7EET4-F1
#
_entry.id   AF-A0A3N7EET4-F1
#
_cell.length_a   1.000
_cell.length_b   1.000
_cell.length_c   1.000
_cell.angle_alpha   90.00
_cell.angle_beta   90.00
_cell.angle_gamma   90.00
#
_symmetry.space_group_name_H-M   'P 1'
#
loop_
_entity.id
_entity.type
_entity.pdbx_description
1 polymer ?
#
loop_
_entity_poly.entity_id
_entity_poly.type
_entity_poly.pdbx_seq_one_letter_code
_entity_poly.pdbx_strand_id
1 'polypeptide(L)'
;MPEFPALGDSSFNSKAYTWGTWLPTLVTWITNVVADAYQNALSAFESATASAASAAASEASAVTSMAGSNFKGDWAGLTGVLNKPASVAYAGRVWLLLDNLADVTAAVPGVSASWLAFDILLPVIPVTTAYAELVSGKEYSVLYTGGQVTLKMPPPGIGAAVVIGVANKRSDLVLLHNGGLFMDELALDDYTLVDPGRYAARHDGVSWRGLA
;
A
#
# COMPACT_ATOMS: atom_id res chain seq x y z
N MET A 1 -41.42 -28.35 -15.94
CA MET A 1 -42.06 -28.82 -14.69
C MET A 1 -43.26 -29.65 -15.07
N PRO A 2 -43.38 -30.91 -14.60
CA PRO A 2 -44.60 -31.70 -14.74
C PRO A 2 -45.78 -31.04 -14.02
N GLU A 3 -46.99 -31.25 -14.55
CA GLU A 3 -48.22 -30.77 -13.90
C GLU A 3 -48.41 -31.44 -12.54
N PHE A 4 -48.85 -30.68 -11.54
CA PHE A 4 -49.21 -31.22 -10.22
C PHE A 4 -50.50 -32.06 -10.35
N PRO A 5 -50.54 -33.31 -9.85
CA PRO A 5 -51.71 -34.17 -10.00
C PRO A 5 -52.90 -33.66 -9.16
N ALA A 6 -54.02 -33.36 -9.81
CA ALA A 6 -55.25 -32.95 -9.14
C ALA A 6 -56.01 -34.15 -8.53
N LEU A 7 -56.53 -33.99 -7.32
CA LEU A 7 -57.37 -35.00 -6.69
C LEU A 7 -58.64 -35.24 -7.53
N GLY A 8 -58.94 -36.51 -7.82
CA GLY A 8 -60.07 -36.92 -8.67
C GLY A 8 -59.76 -37.04 -10.16
N ASP A 9 -58.54 -36.72 -10.61
CA ASP A 9 -58.11 -36.94 -11.99
C ASP A 9 -57.95 -38.44 -12.30
N SER A 10 -58.57 -38.92 -13.37
CA SER A 10 -58.44 -40.30 -13.86
C SER A 10 -56.98 -40.73 -14.14
N SER A 11 -56.09 -39.77 -14.38
CA SER A 11 -54.65 -39.97 -14.64
C SER A 11 -53.75 -39.65 -13.44
N PHE A 12 -54.31 -39.51 -12.23
CA PHE A 12 -53.59 -39.12 -11.01
C PHE A 12 -52.29 -39.90 -10.79
N ASN A 13 -52.33 -41.24 -10.83
CA ASN A 13 -51.17 -42.08 -10.54
C ASN A 13 -50.00 -41.86 -11.52
N SER A 14 -50.30 -41.68 -12.81
CA SER A 14 -49.27 -41.42 -13.83
C SER A 14 -48.65 -40.04 -13.63
N LYS A 15 -49.46 -38.99 -13.41
CA LYS A 15 -49.00 -37.63 -13.13
C LYS A 15 -48.19 -37.56 -11.83
N ALA A 16 -48.61 -38.27 -10.78
CA ALA A 16 -47.90 -38.35 -9.50
C ALA A 16 -46.52 -38.99 -9.63
N TYR A 17 -46.38 -40.06 -10.42
CA TYR A 17 -45.09 -40.70 -10.68
C TYR A 17 -44.13 -39.76 -11.44
N THR A 18 -44.62 -39.11 -12.51
CA THR A 18 -43.82 -38.12 -13.26
C THR A 18 -43.42 -36.93 -12.40
N TRP A 19 -44.31 -36.46 -11.52
CA TRP A 19 -44.01 -35.38 -10.58
C TRP A 19 -42.97 -35.82 -9.53
N GLY A 20 -43.14 -37.00 -8.93
CA GLY A 20 -42.21 -37.54 -7.94
C GLY A 20 -40.79 -37.78 -8.47
N THR A 21 -40.68 -38.24 -9.73
CA THR A 21 -39.38 -38.41 -10.41
C THR A 21 -38.71 -37.08 -10.79
N TRP A 22 -39.47 -36.00 -10.91
CA TRP A 22 -38.93 -34.65 -11.18
C TRP A 22 -38.47 -33.91 -9.91
N LEU A 23 -38.95 -34.30 -8.71
CA LEU A 23 -38.59 -33.66 -7.44
C LEU A 23 -37.07 -33.51 -7.20
N PRO A 24 -36.20 -34.50 -7.47
CA PRO A 24 -34.76 -34.32 -7.30
C PRO A 24 -34.19 -33.19 -8.16
N THR A 25 -34.74 -32.99 -9.37
CA THR A 25 -34.34 -31.88 -10.25
C THR A 25 -34.74 -30.53 -9.66
N LEU A 26 -35.95 -30.44 -9.09
CA LEU A 26 -36.41 -29.25 -8.38
C LEU A 26 -35.53 -28.94 -7.16
N VAL A 27 -35.19 -29.95 -6.35
CA VAL A 27 -34.31 -29.78 -5.17
C VAL A 27 -32.92 -29.28 -5.59
N THR A 28 -32.34 -29.80 -6.66
CA THR A 28 -31.08 -29.29 -7.22
C THR A 28 -31.20 -27.84 -7.65
N TRP A 29 -32.28 -27.47 -8.35
CA TRP A 29 -32.51 -26.08 -8.76
C TRP A 29 -32.61 -25.14 -7.55
N ILE A 30 -33.39 -25.51 -6.53
CA ILE A 30 -33.52 -24.72 -5.30
C ILE A 30 -32.14 -24.57 -4.62
N THR A 31 -31.37 -25.65 -4.55
CA THR A 31 -30.04 -25.65 -3.92
C THR A 31 -29.07 -24.71 -4.65
N ASN A 32 -29.09 -24.73 -5.98
CA ASN A 32 -28.27 -23.82 -6.81
C ASN A 32 -28.69 -22.36 -6.62
N VAL A 33 -29.99 -22.06 -6.62
CA VAL A 33 -30.49 -20.68 -6.40
C VAL A 33 -30.05 -20.15 -5.03
N VAL A 34 -30.09 -20.99 -3.99
CA VAL A 34 -29.62 -20.60 -2.65
C VAL A 34 -28.11 -20.35 -2.64
N ALA A 35 -27.32 -21.20 -3.32
CA ALA A 35 -25.88 -21.02 -3.43
C ALA A 35 -25.52 -19.73 -4.20
N ASP A 36 -26.19 -19.47 -5.31
CA ASP A 36 -26.00 -18.26 -6.11
C ASP A 36 -26.39 -17.00 -5.32
N ALA A 37 -27.50 -17.04 -4.58
CA ALA A 37 -27.91 -15.94 -3.72
C ALA A 37 -26.87 -15.64 -2.62
N TYR A 38 -26.27 -16.68 -2.04
CA TYR A 38 -25.21 -16.54 -1.05
C TYR A 38 -23.93 -15.93 -1.67
N GLN A 39 -23.52 -16.41 -2.84
CA GLN A 39 -22.35 -15.85 -3.55
C GLN A 39 -22.56 -14.40 -3.95
N ASN A 40 -23.74 -14.05 -4.46
CA ASN A 40 -24.09 -12.67 -4.79
C ASN A 40 -24.02 -11.76 -3.56
N ALA A 41 -24.47 -12.23 -2.40
CA ALA A 41 -24.39 -11.47 -1.16
C ALA A 41 -22.94 -11.24 -0.72
N LEU A 42 -22.06 -12.25 -0.85
CA LEU A 42 -20.63 -12.11 -0.56
C LEU A 42 -19.96 -11.12 -1.51
N SER A 43 -20.16 -11.26 -2.82
CA SER A 43 -19.57 -10.34 -3.81
C SER A 43 -20.04 -8.90 -3.62
N ALA A 44 -21.31 -8.70 -3.23
CA ALA A 44 -21.83 -7.38 -2.90
C ALA A 44 -21.15 -6.78 -1.65
N PHE A 45 -20.92 -7.59 -0.62
CA PHE A 45 -20.21 -7.16 0.59
C PHE A 45 -18.74 -6.79 0.31
N GLU A 46 -18.04 -7.59 -0.47
CA GLU A 46 -16.66 -7.32 -0.90
C GLU A 46 -16.58 -6.03 -1.73
N SER A 47 -17.51 -5.85 -2.67
CA SER A 47 -17.59 -4.65 -3.51
C SER A 47 -17.85 -3.38 -2.68
N ALA A 48 -18.72 -3.46 -1.67
CA ALA A 48 -18.98 -2.35 -0.76
C ALA A 48 -17.74 -1.99 0.08
N THR A 49 -17.03 -3.01 0.58
CA THR A 49 -15.78 -2.83 1.34
C THR A 49 -14.68 -2.19 0.47
N ALA A 50 -14.50 -2.67 -0.76
CA ALA A 50 -13.56 -2.11 -1.72
C ALA A 50 -13.92 -0.66 -2.10
N SER A 51 -15.21 -0.36 -2.26
CA SER A 51 -15.68 1.00 -2.55
C SER A 51 -15.40 1.97 -1.40
N ALA A 52 -15.61 1.55 -0.14
CA ALA A 52 -15.29 2.36 1.03
C ALA A 52 -13.78 2.64 1.14
N ALA A 53 -12.94 1.63 0.87
CA ALA A 53 -11.48 1.80 0.81
C ALA A 53 -11.04 2.76 -0.30
N SER A 54 -11.67 2.67 -1.48
CA SER A 54 -11.40 3.57 -2.62
C SER A 54 -11.79 5.03 -2.34
N ALA A 55 -12.91 5.24 -1.64
CA ALA A 55 -13.33 6.58 -1.20
C ALA A 55 -12.31 7.19 -0.22
N ALA A 56 -11.86 6.44 0.78
CA ALA A 56 -10.84 6.90 1.72
C ALA A 56 -9.49 7.20 1.03
N ALA A 57 -9.08 6.36 0.08
CA ALA A 57 -7.87 6.60 -0.71
C ALA A 57 -7.98 7.84 -1.61
N SER A 58 -9.17 8.12 -2.15
CA SER A 58 -9.44 9.30 -2.97
C SER A 58 -9.43 10.58 -2.13
N GLU A 59 -10.00 10.57 -0.93
CA GLU A 59 -9.94 11.70 0.01
C GLU A 59 -8.51 12.01 0.43
N ALA A 60 -7.73 10.97 0.78
CA ALA A 60 -6.31 11.13 1.11
C ALA A 60 -5.51 11.71 -0.06
N SER A 61 -5.80 11.28 -1.29
CA SER A 61 -5.16 11.79 -2.51
C SER A 61 -5.55 13.25 -2.82
N ALA A 62 -6.80 13.64 -2.54
CA ALA A 62 -7.27 15.01 -2.72
C ALA A 62 -6.60 15.99 -1.74
N VAL A 63 -6.45 15.61 -0.47
CA VAL A 63 -5.73 16.39 0.55
C VAL A 63 -4.25 16.55 0.20
N THR A 64 -3.63 15.46 -0.26
CA THR A 64 -2.25 15.38 -0.77
C THR A 64 -2.02 16.32 -1.97
N SER A 65 -2.94 16.32 -2.94
CA SER A 65 -2.85 17.15 -4.15
C SER A 65 -3.07 18.65 -3.85
N MET A 66 -4.03 18.98 -2.97
CA MET A 66 -4.35 20.36 -2.62
C MET A 66 -3.23 21.08 -1.87
N ALA A 67 -2.47 20.40 -1.03
CA ALA A 67 -1.43 21.05 -0.26
C ALA A 67 -0.12 21.24 -1.03
N GLY A 68 0.16 20.40 -2.04
CA GLY A 68 1.21 20.68 -3.02
C GLY A 68 0.96 21.97 -3.82
N SER A 69 -0.32 22.34 -4.03
CA SER A 69 -0.71 23.54 -4.78
C SER A 69 -0.60 24.86 -4.00
N ASN A 70 -0.54 24.82 -2.66
CA ASN A 70 -0.47 26.00 -1.78
C ASN A 70 0.82 26.05 -0.94
N PHE A 71 1.94 25.64 -1.55
CA PHE A 71 3.25 25.71 -0.93
C PHE A 71 3.66 27.17 -0.69
N LYS A 72 4.02 27.49 0.56
CA LYS A 72 4.41 28.84 0.97
C LYS A 72 5.91 29.07 1.04
N GLY A 73 6.73 28.04 0.77
CA GLY A 73 8.18 28.11 0.90
C GLY A 73 8.68 27.58 2.25
N ASP A 74 9.89 27.98 2.63
CA ASP A 74 10.50 27.61 3.91
C ASP A 74 9.75 28.23 5.08
N TRP A 75 9.35 27.39 6.05
CA TRP A 75 8.65 27.81 7.27
C TRP A 75 9.41 28.90 8.03
N ALA A 76 10.74 28.80 8.09
CA ALA A 76 11.59 29.73 8.83
C ALA A 76 11.54 31.18 8.26
N GLY A 77 11.09 31.36 7.02
CA GLY A 77 10.92 32.66 6.39
C GLY A 77 9.50 33.24 6.50
N LEU A 78 8.56 32.53 7.13
CA LEU A 78 7.15 32.93 7.20
C LEU A 78 6.82 33.57 8.54
N THR A 79 5.92 34.55 8.52
CA THR A 79 5.38 35.21 9.71
C THR A 79 3.91 35.55 9.51
N GLY A 80 3.16 35.68 10.61
CA GLY A 80 1.76 36.10 10.58
C GLY A 80 0.78 34.98 10.25
N VAL A 81 -0.46 35.37 9.93
CA VAL A 81 -1.58 34.44 9.77
C VAL A 81 -1.32 33.47 8.62
N LEU A 82 -1.53 32.18 8.88
CA LEU A 82 -1.50 31.14 7.85
C LEU A 82 -2.76 30.29 7.94
N ASN A 83 -3.59 30.34 6.91
CA ASN A 83 -4.83 29.58 6.83
C ASN A 83 -4.66 28.37 5.89
N LYS A 84 -5.42 27.31 6.19
CA LYS A 84 -5.51 26.14 5.31
C LYS A 84 -6.31 26.45 4.04
N PRO A 85 -6.02 25.79 2.91
CA PRO A 85 -4.95 24.82 2.70
C PRO A 85 -3.57 25.49 2.51
N ALA A 86 -2.55 25.00 3.20
CA ALA A 86 -1.17 25.48 3.05
C ALA A 86 -0.16 24.35 3.33
N SER A 87 1.02 24.44 2.71
CA SER A 87 2.17 23.60 3.04
C SER A 87 3.46 24.42 3.11
N VAL A 88 4.44 23.93 3.85
CA VAL A 88 5.74 24.59 4.09
C VAL A 88 6.87 23.57 4.05
N ALA A 89 8.09 24.03 3.75
CA ALA A 89 9.30 23.24 3.90
C ALA A 89 9.97 23.53 5.24
N TYR A 90 10.37 22.49 5.96
CA TYR A 90 11.13 22.63 7.20
C TYR A 90 11.94 21.36 7.47
N ALA A 91 13.22 21.52 7.80
CA ALA A 91 14.15 20.43 8.10
C ALA A 91 14.19 19.32 7.01
N GLY A 92 14.17 19.73 5.74
CA GLY A 92 14.28 18.80 4.60
C GLY A 92 13.01 18.00 4.28
N ARG A 93 11.87 18.37 4.90
CA ARG A 93 10.56 17.74 4.66
C ARG A 93 9.51 18.78 4.28
N VAL A 94 8.46 18.32 3.61
CA VAL A 94 7.25 19.11 3.37
C VAL A 94 6.26 18.82 4.51
N TRP A 95 5.62 19.87 5.01
CA TRP A 95 4.65 19.81 6.08
C TRP A 95 3.33 20.41 5.63
N LEU A 96 2.23 19.73 5.96
CA LEU A 96 0.86 20.14 5.65
C LEU A 96 0.28 20.82 6.88
N LEU A 97 -0.35 21.97 6.66
CA LEU A 97 -1.05 22.64 7.73
C LEU A 97 -2.42 22.00 7.97
N LEU A 98 -2.66 21.55 9.20
CA LEU A 98 -3.92 20.94 9.63
C LEU A 98 -4.92 21.97 10.19
N ASP A 99 -4.40 23.03 10.83
CA ASP A 99 -5.19 24.04 11.53
C ASP A 99 -4.86 25.46 11.05
N ASN A 100 -5.84 26.36 11.06
CA ASN A 100 -5.58 27.78 10.82
C ASN A 100 -4.74 28.36 11.95
N LEU A 101 -3.65 29.05 11.62
CA LEU A 101 -2.74 29.67 12.57
C LEU A 101 -2.92 31.18 12.52
N ALA A 102 -3.13 31.81 13.67
CA ALA A 102 -3.08 33.27 13.80
C ALA A 102 -1.65 33.80 13.60
N ASP A 103 -0.64 32.99 13.94
CA ASP A 103 0.77 33.22 13.63
C ASP A 103 1.46 31.89 13.34
N VAL A 104 2.01 31.75 12.13
CA VAL A 104 2.73 30.54 11.69
C VAL A 104 3.97 30.24 12.52
N THR A 105 4.58 31.26 13.14
CA THR A 105 5.79 31.09 13.98
C THR A 105 5.49 30.40 15.31
N ALA A 106 4.23 30.46 15.77
CA ALA A 106 3.79 29.82 17.00
C ALA A 106 3.64 28.29 16.90
N ALA A 107 3.64 27.75 15.67
CA ALA A 107 3.57 26.31 15.43
C ALA A 107 4.77 25.87 14.59
N VAL A 108 5.74 25.23 15.22
CA VAL A 108 6.92 24.70 14.53
C VAL A 108 6.61 23.34 13.91
N PRO A 109 6.87 23.13 12.60
CA PRO A 109 6.68 21.83 11.97
C PRO A 109 7.58 20.76 12.61
N GLY A 110 7.02 19.58 12.87
CA GLY A 110 7.68 18.50 13.61
C GLY A 110 7.69 18.63 15.13
N VAL A 111 7.11 19.72 15.66
CA VAL A 111 6.92 19.92 17.11
C VAL A 111 5.44 20.13 17.44
N SER A 112 4.75 20.97 16.66
CA SER A 112 3.31 21.25 16.83
C SER A 112 2.45 20.23 16.09
N ALA A 113 1.31 19.87 16.71
CA ALA A 113 0.27 19.02 16.10
C ALA A 113 -0.46 19.70 14.92
N SER A 114 -0.29 21.01 14.72
CA SER A 114 -0.85 21.72 13.57
C SER A 114 -0.21 21.32 12.23
N TRP A 115 0.84 20.48 12.26
CA TRP A 115 1.58 20.05 11.09
C TRP A 115 1.57 18.53 10.93
N LEU A 116 1.17 18.07 9.75
CA LEU A 116 1.36 16.70 9.33
C LEU A 116 2.60 16.62 8.44
N ALA A 117 3.53 15.72 8.74
CA ALA A 117 4.63 15.42 7.84
C ALA A 117 4.06 14.84 6.55
N PHE A 118 4.35 15.49 5.43
CA PHE A 118 4.02 14.99 4.12
C PHE A 118 5.24 14.28 3.54
N ASP A 119 5.40 13.07 4.05
CA ASP A 119 6.29 12.10 3.47
C ASP A 119 5.57 11.49 2.25
N ILE A 120 5.41 12.29 1.19
CA ILE A 120 5.16 11.71 -0.13
C ILE A 120 6.43 10.94 -0.50
N LEU A 121 6.29 9.74 -1.06
CA LEU A 121 7.41 9.03 -1.70
C LEU A 121 7.86 9.88 -2.91
N LEU A 122 8.69 10.89 -2.64
CA LEU A 122 9.39 11.73 -3.61
C LEU A 122 10.42 10.87 -4.35
N PRO A 123 10.68 11.22 -5.62
CA PRO A 123 10.75 10.29 -6.73
C PRO A 123 11.65 9.10 -6.43
N VAL A 124 11.15 7.93 -6.83
CA VAL A 124 11.94 6.71 -6.95
C VAL A 124 13.22 7.04 -7.69
N ILE A 125 14.36 7.01 -6.98
CA ILE A 125 15.66 7.39 -7.52
C ILE A 125 16.11 6.24 -8.45
N PRO A 126 16.25 6.48 -9.76
CA PRO A 126 16.70 5.42 -10.66
C PRO A 126 18.19 5.14 -10.42
N VAL A 127 18.52 3.88 -10.13
CA VAL A 127 19.91 3.39 -10.14
C VAL A 127 20.21 2.90 -11.55
N THR A 128 20.93 3.71 -12.32
CA THR A 128 21.31 3.44 -13.72
C THR A 128 22.78 3.07 -13.89
N THR A 129 23.47 2.78 -12.79
CA THR A 129 24.89 2.40 -12.72
C THR A 129 25.06 1.11 -11.92
N ALA A 130 26.21 0.46 -12.06
CA ALA A 130 26.55 -0.75 -11.31
C ALA A 130 26.74 -0.52 -9.80
N TYR A 131 26.81 0.74 -9.35
CA TYR A 131 27.01 1.12 -7.96
C TYR A 131 26.16 2.34 -7.59
N ALA A 132 25.58 2.34 -6.39
CA ALA A 132 24.92 3.51 -5.80
C ALA A 132 25.06 3.53 -4.27
N GLU A 133 25.19 4.74 -3.71
CA GLU A 133 25.10 4.97 -2.26
C GLU A 133 23.69 5.38 -1.88
N LEU A 134 23.10 4.62 -0.96
CA LEU A 134 21.73 4.83 -0.50
C LEU A 134 21.68 5.86 0.62
N VAL A 135 20.63 6.66 0.61
CA VAL A 135 20.36 7.69 1.62
C VAL A 135 19.11 7.30 2.41
N SER A 136 19.17 7.49 3.73
CA SER A 136 18.02 7.21 4.60
C SER A 136 16.80 8.06 4.22
N GLY A 137 15.62 7.44 4.28
CA GLY A 137 14.33 8.04 3.95
C GLY A 137 14.06 8.17 2.45
N LYS A 138 14.78 7.42 1.59
CA LYS A 138 14.61 7.45 0.13
C LYS A 138 14.14 6.10 -0.42
N GLU A 139 13.51 6.15 -1.59
CA GLU A 139 13.17 4.98 -2.41
C GLU A 139 14.00 4.96 -3.70
N TYR A 140 14.49 3.78 -4.06
CA TYR A 140 15.31 3.55 -5.25
C TYR A 140 14.65 2.53 -6.18
N SER A 141 14.76 2.70 -7.50
CA SER A 141 14.43 1.65 -8.47
C SER A 141 15.66 1.31 -9.29
N VAL A 142 16.00 0.03 -9.29
CA VAL A 142 17.20 -0.45 -9.97
C VAL A 142 16.89 -0.74 -11.42
N LEU A 143 17.38 0.12 -12.32
CA LEU A 143 17.13 0.06 -13.77
C LEU A 143 18.38 -0.32 -14.58
N TYR A 144 19.56 -0.38 -13.95
CA TYR A 144 20.81 -0.78 -14.60
C TYR A 144 20.75 -2.21 -15.15
N THR A 145 21.04 -2.38 -16.44
CA THR A 145 20.98 -3.68 -17.15
C THR A 145 22.36 -4.29 -17.43
N GLY A 146 23.45 -3.59 -17.10
CA GLY A 146 24.82 -3.97 -17.46
C GLY A 146 25.50 -4.97 -16.51
N GLY A 147 24.74 -5.79 -15.79
CA GLY A 147 25.23 -6.80 -14.83
C GLY A 147 24.93 -6.46 -13.37
N GLN A 148 25.72 -7.06 -12.46
CA GLN A 148 25.59 -6.95 -11.00
C GLN A 148 25.48 -5.50 -10.55
N VAL A 149 24.59 -5.22 -9.59
CA VAL A 149 24.46 -3.90 -8.96
C VAL A 149 24.78 -4.01 -7.48
N THR A 150 25.66 -3.13 -7.03
CA THR A 150 26.05 -2.98 -5.64
C THR A 150 25.41 -1.73 -5.05
N LEU A 151 24.58 -1.88 -4.03
CA LEU A 151 23.94 -0.78 -3.31
C LEU A 151 24.54 -0.68 -1.92
N LYS A 152 25.18 0.45 -1.61
CA LYS A 152 25.71 0.68 -0.27
C LYS A 152 24.63 1.26 0.63
N MET A 153 24.29 0.56 1.70
CA MET A 153 23.28 1.02 2.66
C MET A 153 23.65 2.38 3.28
N PRO A 154 22.67 3.16 3.74
CA PRO A 154 22.95 4.35 4.52
C PRO A 154 23.77 4.00 5.78
N PRO A 155 24.49 4.97 6.38
CA PRO A 155 25.11 4.75 7.67
C PRO A 155 24.08 4.23 8.70
N PRO A 156 24.39 3.18 9.47
CA PRO A 156 23.46 2.62 10.44
C PRO A 156 23.13 3.66 11.53
N GLY A 157 21.85 3.77 11.85
CA GLY A 157 21.34 4.69 12.87
C GLY A 157 19.89 4.37 13.20
N ILE A 158 19.47 4.63 14.44
CA ILE A 158 18.07 4.40 14.85
C ILE A 158 17.14 5.16 13.90
N GLY A 159 16.20 4.44 13.30
CA GLY A 159 15.22 5.02 12.39
C GLY A 159 15.73 5.27 10.96
N ALA A 160 16.96 4.85 10.64
CA ALA A 160 17.40 4.81 9.25
C ALA A 160 16.53 3.84 8.46
N ALA A 161 16.09 4.25 7.26
CA ALA A 161 15.18 3.44 6.44
C ALA A 161 15.48 3.64 4.96
N VAL A 162 15.30 2.60 4.16
CA VAL A 162 15.41 2.69 2.70
C VAL A 162 14.44 1.72 2.05
N VAL A 163 13.90 2.11 0.90
CA VAL A 163 13.06 1.24 0.07
C VAL A 163 13.77 0.98 -1.25
N ILE A 164 13.84 -0.28 -1.66
CA ILE A 164 14.55 -0.73 -2.86
C ILE A 164 13.56 -1.52 -3.73
N GLY A 165 13.22 -0.94 -4.89
CA GLY A 165 12.46 -1.60 -5.93
C GLY A 165 13.37 -2.32 -6.91
N VAL A 166 13.24 -3.64 -6.96
CA VAL A 166 13.96 -4.51 -7.89
C VAL A 166 13.10 -4.70 -9.14
N ALA A 167 13.42 -3.94 -10.20
CA ALA A 167 12.78 -4.11 -11.50
C ALA A 167 13.45 -5.25 -12.30
N ASN A 168 12.78 -5.73 -13.35
CA ASN A 168 13.34 -6.62 -14.37
C ASN A 168 13.74 -8.04 -13.94
N LYS A 169 13.12 -8.62 -12.90
CA LYS A 169 13.36 -10.01 -12.47
C LYS A 169 14.83 -10.34 -12.14
N ARG A 170 15.61 -9.34 -11.75
CA ARG A 170 17.03 -9.53 -11.41
C ARG A 170 17.20 -10.12 -10.01
N SER A 171 18.28 -10.89 -9.83
CA SER A 171 18.62 -11.62 -8.60
C SER A 171 20.08 -11.44 -8.18
N ASP A 172 20.73 -10.39 -8.70
CA ASP A 172 22.16 -10.09 -8.62
C ASP A 172 22.44 -8.77 -7.89
N LEU A 173 21.51 -8.33 -7.04
CA LEU A 173 21.61 -7.10 -6.28
C LEU A 173 22.30 -7.35 -4.96
N VAL A 174 23.44 -6.71 -4.74
CA VAL A 174 24.25 -6.87 -3.53
C VAL A 174 24.11 -5.61 -2.67
N LEU A 175 23.67 -5.77 -1.43
CA LEU A 175 23.57 -4.70 -0.45
C LEU A 175 24.84 -4.69 0.41
N LEU A 176 25.64 -3.63 0.30
CA LEU A 176 26.78 -3.42 1.20
C LEU A 176 26.29 -2.84 2.52
N HIS A 177 26.73 -3.46 3.60
CA HIS A 177 26.26 -3.24 4.95
C HIS A 177 26.63 -1.86 5.55
N ASN A 178 27.64 -1.16 5.00
CA ASN A 178 28.11 0.16 5.43
C ASN A 178 28.30 0.32 6.95
N GLY A 179 28.80 -0.74 7.60
CA GLY A 179 29.05 -0.80 9.04
C GLY A 179 27.87 -1.25 9.92
N GLY A 180 26.69 -1.54 9.35
CA GLY A 180 25.58 -2.19 10.05
C GLY A 180 25.54 -3.70 9.82
N LEU A 181 24.74 -4.44 10.59
CA LEU A 181 24.43 -5.86 10.34
C LEU A 181 23.12 -5.98 9.55
N PHE A 182 22.89 -7.09 8.87
CA PHE A 182 21.59 -7.45 8.29
C PHE A 182 20.98 -8.62 9.06
N MET A 183 19.69 -8.58 9.38
CA MET A 183 18.90 -9.74 9.83
C MET A 183 19.54 -10.60 10.96
N ASP A 184 20.16 -9.98 11.97
CA ASP A 184 20.90 -10.64 13.06
C ASP A 184 22.16 -11.43 12.66
N GLU A 185 22.65 -11.27 11.43
CA GLU A 185 23.86 -11.94 11.01
C GLU A 185 25.06 -11.47 11.85
N LEU A 186 25.79 -12.42 12.43
CA LEU A 186 26.94 -12.17 13.31
C LEU A 186 28.16 -11.61 12.55
N ALA A 187 28.11 -11.61 11.22
CA ALA A 187 29.15 -11.12 10.33
C ALA A 187 28.64 -9.91 9.52
N LEU A 188 29.55 -9.01 9.17
CA LEU A 188 29.30 -7.86 8.30
C LEU A 188 29.26 -8.30 6.83
N ASP A 189 28.50 -9.34 6.53
CA ASP A 189 28.45 -9.90 5.19
C ASP A 189 27.46 -9.10 4.31
N ASP A 190 27.79 -9.01 3.01
CA ASP A 190 26.95 -8.36 2.04
C ASP A 190 25.68 -9.20 1.78
N TYR A 191 24.52 -8.54 1.68
CA TYR A 191 23.25 -9.23 1.50
C TYR A 191 22.81 -9.23 0.04
N THR A 192 22.57 -10.40 -0.56
CA THR A 192 22.09 -10.48 -1.95
C THR A 192 20.57 -10.59 -2.01
N LEU A 193 19.92 -9.67 -2.72
CA LEU A 193 18.50 -9.75 -3.04
C LEU A 193 18.31 -10.72 -4.21
N VAL A 194 17.77 -11.89 -3.90
CA VAL A 194 17.59 -13.00 -4.86
C VAL A 194 16.24 -12.99 -5.56
N ASP A 195 15.23 -12.37 -4.95
CA ASP A 195 13.88 -12.30 -5.52
C ASP A 195 13.60 -10.89 -6.10
N PRO A 196 12.79 -10.80 -7.17
CA PRO A 196 12.29 -9.51 -7.62
C PRO A 196 11.14 -9.07 -6.74
N GLY A 197 11.20 -7.83 -6.27
CA GLY A 197 10.21 -7.30 -5.37
C GLY A 197 10.52 -5.89 -4.94
N ARG A 198 9.78 -5.43 -3.93
CA ARG A 198 10.00 -4.14 -3.29
C ARG A 198 10.38 -4.42 -1.84
N TYR A 199 11.61 -4.10 -1.49
CA TYR A 199 12.18 -4.37 -0.18
C TYR A 199 12.21 -3.11 0.66
N ALA A 200 11.77 -3.20 1.92
CA ALA A 200 11.79 -2.09 2.86
C ALA A 200 12.74 -2.37 4.02
N ALA A 201 13.95 -1.82 3.99
CA ALA A 201 14.90 -1.96 5.07
C ALA A 201 14.75 -0.86 6.11
N ARG A 202 14.70 -1.21 7.40
CA ARG A 202 14.74 -0.28 8.54
C ARG A 202 15.79 -0.74 9.54
N HIS A 203 16.60 0.19 10.04
CA HIS A 203 17.59 -0.06 11.08
C HIS A 203 16.98 0.10 12.47
N ASP A 204 17.00 -0.96 13.27
CA ASP A 204 16.39 -1.01 14.62
C ASP A 204 17.33 -0.52 15.74
N GLY A 205 18.56 -0.17 15.39
CA GLY A 205 19.61 0.21 16.34
C GLY A 205 20.73 -0.81 16.44
N VAL A 206 20.49 -2.04 15.98
CA VAL A 206 21.47 -3.14 15.94
C VAL A 206 21.70 -3.64 14.52
N SER A 207 20.63 -3.78 13.73
CA SER A 207 20.72 -4.28 12.36
C SER A 207 19.62 -3.73 11.44
N TRP A 208 19.81 -3.90 10.15
CA TRP A 208 18.81 -3.67 9.11
C TRP A 208 17.81 -4.84 9.05
N ARG A 209 16.51 -4.52 9.09
CA ARG A 209 15.35 -5.43 9.13
C ARG A 209 14.37 -5.13 8.01
N GLY A 210 13.49 -6.09 7.70
CA GLY A 210 12.31 -5.86 6.86
C GLY A 210 12.51 -6.05 5.35
N LEU A 211 13.59 -6.69 4.92
CA LEU A 211 13.80 -7.13 3.54
C LEU A 211 12.79 -8.24 3.19
N ALA A 212 11.54 -7.88 2.91
CA ALA A 212 10.50 -8.72 2.33
C ALA A 212 9.67 -7.89 1.34
#